data_AF-A0A8H7ECC7-F1
#
_entry.id   AF-A0A8H7ECC7-F1
#
_cell.length_a   1.000
_cell.length_b   1.000
_cell.length_c   1.000
_cell.angle_alpha   90.00
_cell.angle_beta   90.00
_cell.angle_gamma   90.00
#
_symmetry.space_group_name_H-M   'P 1'
#
loop_
_entity.id
_entity.type
_entity.pdbx_description
1 polymer ?
#
loop_
_entity_poly.entity_id
_entity_poly.type
_entity_poly.pdbx_seq_one_letter_code
_entity_poly.pdbx_strand_id
1 'polypeptide(L)'
;MQDDRTLTFREIHGSSEALLAAVEEVERIALIESNDTSPFCFRLLEFYPRGGSEYDFILTPTHDYERSALSNYLTVSYVWAYEQPLDGTKIPAYRIWDGTNLHKPPRPLRSPSIVFHRVVQFARSQNIRRIWLDQECINQEDPTDIERHLQDMNRIYQFSRLTVAVLSKAVENWAMAVRCLNLGWTSDEQDFELLQYMTQDPWFTRSWTFHEQQCADDVVYLLPIQPSLKSKLAEVAPHVVFDHDAVIDHDMVYYRLASPTKHGKNDPLLQPYFLRHSQGGWMSENIPGTIDTVYKKIQGRYNRVLSDRIQILANVCGLQWKLKTTLLNNPALSFSTSLLVLVMANTWPDLVARAHQYQELEHYLMERSIGMLMQEVTRKKYAQDAAALEWPLVLGLISDSTV
;
A
#
# COMPACT_ATOMS: atom_id res chain seq x y z
N MET A 1 4.64 16.04 12.16
CA MET A 1 3.37 15.61 12.79
C MET A 1 3.68 15.01 14.14
N GLN A 2 2.86 15.32 15.15
CA GLN A 2 2.96 14.73 16.48
C GLN A 2 2.30 13.34 16.50
N ASP A 3 2.96 12.37 17.15
CA ASP A 3 2.37 11.06 17.43
C ASP A 3 1.61 11.11 18.75
N ASP A 4 0.29 11.27 18.65
CA ASP A 4 -0.64 11.44 19.78
C ASP A 4 -1.73 10.37 19.81
N ARG A 5 -1.51 9.23 19.12
CA ARG A 5 -2.52 8.18 18.91
C ARG A 5 -3.09 7.56 20.19
N THR A 6 -2.33 7.65 21.29
CA THR A 6 -2.73 7.12 22.60
C THR A 6 -3.41 8.15 23.49
N LEU A 7 -3.37 9.43 23.12
CA LEU A 7 -3.94 10.52 23.88
C LEU A 7 -5.41 10.72 23.51
N THR A 8 -6.17 11.26 24.45
CA THR A 8 -7.50 11.80 24.22
C THR A 8 -7.41 13.17 23.55
N PHE A 9 -8.47 13.60 22.87
CA PHE A 9 -8.49 14.95 22.28
C PHE A 9 -8.43 16.06 23.35
N ARG A 10 -8.90 15.81 24.59
CA ARG A 10 -8.69 16.72 25.72
C ARG A 10 -7.24 16.86 26.11
N GLU A 11 -6.46 15.79 26.11
CA GLU A 11 -5.01 15.86 26.39
C GLU A 11 -4.25 16.56 25.26
N ILE A 12 -4.72 16.44 24.01
CA ILE A 12 -4.09 17.07 22.85
C ILE A 12 -4.39 18.58 22.80
N HIS A 13 -5.65 18.98 22.96
CA HIS A 13 -6.12 20.35 22.68
C HIS A 13 -6.54 21.14 23.93
N GLY A 14 -6.80 20.47 25.05
CA GLY A 14 -7.25 21.10 26.30
C GLY A 14 -8.74 21.48 26.33
N SER A 15 -9.22 22.11 25.26
CA SER A 15 -10.63 22.50 25.09
C SER A 15 -11.16 22.08 23.73
N SER A 16 -12.49 22.10 23.61
CA SER A 16 -13.15 21.79 22.35
C SER A 16 -12.92 22.88 21.30
N GLU A 17 -12.96 24.15 21.70
CA GLU A 17 -12.77 25.27 20.79
C GLU A 17 -11.40 25.17 20.11
N ALA A 18 -10.37 24.73 20.85
CA ALA A 18 -9.05 24.44 20.31
C ALA A 18 -9.04 23.23 19.36
N LEU A 19 -9.79 22.16 19.67
CA LEU A 19 -9.98 21.02 18.77
C LEU A 19 -10.64 21.45 17.44
N LEU A 20 -11.74 22.20 17.51
CA LEU A 20 -12.47 22.68 16.32
C LEU A 20 -11.58 23.59 15.46
N ALA A 21 -10.83 24.51 16.09
CA ALA A 21 -9.86 25.34 15.37
C ALA A 21 -8.75 24.50 14.70
N ALA A 22 -8.27 23.45 15.35
CA ALA A 22 -7.27 22.54 14.77
C ALA A 22 -7.85 21.71 13.61
N VAL A 23 -9.11 21.28 13.71
CA VAL A 23 -9.86 20.61 12.63
C VAL A 23 -9.99 21.54 11.43
N GLU A 24 -10.46 22.77 11.63
CA GLU A 24 -10.60 23.77 10.58
C GLU A 24 -9.26 24.06 9.88
N GLU A 25 -8.17 24.17 10.66
CA GLU A 25 -6.85 24.39 10.09
C GLU A 25 -6.39 23.23 9.21
N VAL A 26 -6.56 21.99 9.67
CA VAL A 26 -6.21 20.79 8.88
C VAL A 26 -7.05 20.71 7.61
N GLU A 27 -8.36 20.94 7.70
CA GLU A 27 -9.26 20.97 6.54
C GLU A 27 -8.78 22.01 5.52
N ARG A 28 -8.49 23.23 5.99
CA ARG A 28 -8.08 24.35 5.15
C ARG A 28 -6.75 24.10 4.41
N ILE A 29 -5.76 23.49 5.07
CA ILE A 29 -4.41 23.37 4.49
C ILE A 29 -4.21 22.09 3.71
N ALA A 30 -4.85 20.98 4.11
CA ALA A 30 -4.47 19.65 3.63
C ALA A 30 -5.62 18.89 2.96
N LEU A 31 -6.89 19.18 3.28
CA LEU A 31 -8.01 18.41 2.75
C LEU A 31 -8.20 18.69 1.26
N ILE A 32 -8.24 17.62 0.48
CA ILE A 32 -8.47 17.65 -0.95
C ILE A 32 -9.47 16.58 -1.34
N GLU A 33 -10.20 16.86 -2.40
CA GLU A 33 -11.03 15.87 -3.07
C GLU A 33 -10.20 15.20 -4.17
N SER A 34 -10.14 13.87 -4.15
CA SER A 34 -9.54 13.07 -5.21
C SER A 34 -10.37 13.24 -6.46
N ASN A 35 -9.75 13.70 -7.54
CA ASN A 35 -10.40 13.74 -8.84
C ASN A 35 -9.88 12.57 -9.68
N ASP A 36 -10.51 11.41 -9.53
CA ASP A 36 -10.14 10.17 -10.23
C ASP A 36 -10.28 10.27 -11.76
N THR A 37 -10.95 11.32 -12.25
CA THR A 37 -11.05 11.63 -13.69
C THR A 37 -9.84 12.38 -14.25
N SER A 38 -8.96 12.88 -13.37
CA SER A 38 -7.75 13.61 -13.79
C SER A 38 -6.79 12.68 -14.55
N PRO A 39 -6.07 13.20 -15.58
CA PRO A 39 -5.08 12.43 -16.30
C PRO A 39 -4.04 11.85 -15.34
N PHE A 40 -3.91 10.53 -15.37
CA PHE A 40 -2.99 9.77 -14.55
C PHE A 40 -1.56 9.90 -15.11
N CYS A 41 -0.81 10.89 -14.60
CA CYS A 41 0.49 11.28 -15.14
C CYS A 41 1.64 10.88 -14.20
N PHE A 42 2.32 9.79 -14.54
CA PHE A 42 3.53 9.29 -13.89
C PHE A 42 4.63 9.01 -14.93
N ARG A 43 5.78 8.45 -14.52
CA ARG A 43 6.87 8.08 -15.44
C ARG A 43 7.18 6.59 -15.33
N LEU A 44 7.65 6.00 -16.43
CA LEU A 44 8.09 4.62 -16.49
C LEU A 44 9.54 4.55 -16.97
N LEU A 45 10.27 3.57 -16.45
CA LEU A 45 11.56 3.16 -16.99
C LEU A 45 11.31 2.16 -18.11
N GLU A 46 11.97 2.37 -19.25
CA GLU A 46 11.93 1.46 -20.39
C GLU A 46 13.34 1.12 -20.85
N PHE A 47 13.55 -0.12 -21.32
CA PHE A 47 14.82 -0.53 -21.89
C PHE A 47 15.20 0.36 -23.08
N TYR A 48 16.39 0.96 -23.02
CA TYR A 48 16.86 1.92 -24.01
C TYR A 48 18.28 1.59 -24.48
N PRO A 49 18.44 0.62 -25.39
CA PRO A 49 19.76 0.13 -25.82
C PRO A 49 20.49 1.08 -26.78
N ARG A 50 20.63 2.37 -26.40
CA ARG A 50 21.36 3.36 -27.20
C ARG A 50 22.85 3.01 -27.23
N GLY A 51 23.41 2.94 -28.43
CA GLY A 51 24.82 2.55 -28.63
C GLY A 51 25.13 1.10 -28.27
N GLY A 52 24.11 0.22 -28.21
CA GLY A 52 24.28 -1.22 -27.96
C GLY A 52 24.41 -1.60 -26.48
N SER A 53 24.24 -0.68 -25.53
CA SER A 53 24.26 -1.00 -24.11
C SER A 53 22.92 -1.54 -23.62
N GLU A 54 22.84 -2.82 -23.26
CA GLU A 54 21.60 -3.42 -22.72
C GLU A 54 21.26 -2.98 -21.28
N TYR A 55 22.08 -2.12 -20.67
CA TYR A 55 21.94 -1.68 -19.27
C TYR A 55 21.48 -0.22 -19.15
N ASP A 56 21.17 0.41 -20.28
CA ASP A 56 20.63 1.75 -20.35
C ASP A 56 19.10 1.71 -20.36
N PHE A 57 18.50 2.59 -19.57
CA PHE A 57 17.06 2.78 -19.46
C PHE A 57 16.72 4.23 -19.77
N ILE A 58 15.52 4.48 -20.25
CA ILE A 58 14.97 5.82 -20.44
C ILE A 58 13.78 6.01 -19.51
N LEU A 59 13.74 7.14 -18.82
CA LEU A 59 12.62 7.55 -17.99
C LEU A 59 11.66 8.42 -18.81
N THR A 60 10.47 7.91 -19.10
CA THR A 60 9.52 8.56 -20.01
C THR A 60 8.21 8.89 -19.28
N PRO A 61 7.68 10.13 -19.41
CA PRO A 61 6.35 10.48 -18.95
C PRO A 61 5.25 9.67 -19.63
N THR A 62 4.19 9.36 -18.89
CA THR A 62 3.12 8.48 -19.40
C THR A 62 2.18 9.13 -20.40
N HIS A 63 2.12 10.46 -20.47
CA HIS A 63 1.37 11.14 -21.53
C HIS A 63 1.97 10.94 -22.93
N ASP A 64 3.21 10.45 -23.02
CA ASP A 64 3.86 10.10 -24.28
C ASP A 64 3.49 8.69 -24.77
N TYR A 65 2.75 7.89 -23.97
CA TYR A 65 2.31 6.55 -24.34
C TYR A 65 0.87 6.52 -24.88
N GLU A 66 0.62 5.59 -25.80
CA GLU A 66 -0.75 5.20 -26.16
C GLU A 66 -1.47 4.60 -24.94
N ARG A 67 -2.76 4.92 -24.76
CA ARG A 67 -3.54 4.48 -23.59
C ARG A 67 -3.57 2.95 -23.42
N SER A 68 -3.55 2.19 -24.51
CA SER A 68 -3.48 0.71 -24.52
C SER A 68 -2.13 0.16 -24.04
N ALA A 69 -1.07 0.96 -24.08
CA ALA A 69 0.27 0.57 -23.66
C ALA A 69 0.54 0.83 -22.16
N LEU A 70 -0.34 1.59 -21.50
CA LEU A 70 -0.13 2.06 -20.12
C LEU A 70 -0.31 0.98 -19.04
N SER A 71 -0.97 -0.15 -19.34
CA SER A 71 -1.18 -1.23 -18.36
C SER A 71 -0.12 -2.32 -18.38
N ASN A 72 0.78 -2.35 -19.37
CA ASN A 72 1.82 -3.38 -19.48
C ASN A 72 3.15 -2.93 -18.87
N TYR A 73 3.15 -2.70 -17.56
CA TYR A 73 4.34 -2.40 -16.78
C TYR A 73 4.32 -3.14 -15.44
N LEU A 74 5.51 -3.25 -14.85
CA LEU A 74 5.71 -3.88 -13.55
C LEU A 74 5.94 -2.80 -12.50
N THR A 75 5.30 -2.91 -11.34
CA THR A 75 5.59 -2.10 -10.15
C THR A 75 6.53 -2.83 -9.23
N VAL A 76 7.49 -2.12 -8.65
CA VAL A 76 8.46 -2.71 -7.72
C VAL A 76 8.14 -2.29 -6.28
N SER A 77 8.18 -3.25 -5.38
CA SER A 77 7.96 -3.09 -3.95
C SER A 77 9.17 -3.63 -3.19
N TYR A 78 9.84 -2.79 -2.39
CA TYR A 78 11.02 -3.20 -1.63
C TYR A 78 11.26 -2.30 -0.41
N VAL A 79 12.17 -2.73 0.47
CA VAL A 79 12.57 -1.93 1.63
C VAL A 79 13.73 -1.00 1.26
N TRP A 80 13.46 0.30 1.35
CA TRP A 80 14.48 1.33 1.15
C TRP A 80 15.60 1.22 2.18
N ALA A 81 16.82 1.53 1.75
CA ALA A 81 18.01 1.58 2.60
C ALA A 81 18.32 0.27 3.37
N TYR A 82 17.79 -0.86 2.91
CA TYR A 82 18.23 -2.18 3.36
C TYR A 82 19.33 -2.69 2.43
N GLU A 83 20.54 -2.82 2.96
CA GLU A 83 21.65 -3.40 2.20
C GLU A 83 21.41 -4.90 2.03
N GLN A 84 21.28 -5.33 0.77
CA GLN A 84 21.30 -6.75 0.45
C GLN A 84 22.73 -7.14 0.10
N PRO A 85 23.28 -8.20 0.71
CA PRO A 85 24.63 -8.64 0.42
C PRO A 85 24.73 -9.03 -1.05
N LEU A 86 25.80 -8.59 -1.71
CA LEU A 86 26.03 -8.85 -3.12
C LEU A 86 26.54 -10.26 -3.38
N ASP A 87 27.04 -10.99 -2.37
CA ASP A 87 27.54 -12.38 -2.43
C ASP A 87 28.37 -12.71 -3.69
N GLY A 88 29.19 -11.77 -4.16
CA GLY A 88 30.03 -11.92 -5.35
C GLY A 88 29.31 -11.73 -6.70
N THR A 89 28.01 -11.42 -6.68
CA THR A 89 27.20 -11.09 -7.87
C THR A 89 27.75 -9.84 -8.54
N LYS A 90 28.18 -9.98 -9.79
CA LYS A 90 28.64 -8.86 -10.61
C LYS A 90 27.44 -8.14 -11.22
N ILE A 91 27.12 -6.98 -10.67
CA ILE A 91 26.03 -6.15 -11.17
C ILE A 91 26.55 -5.20 -12.25
N PRO A 92 25.90 -5.14 -13.43
CA PRO A 92 26.26 -4.18 -14.47
C PRO A 92 25.98 -2.73 -14.02
N ALA A 93 26.71 -1.79 -14.60
CA ALA A 93 26.50 -0.37 -14.36
C ALA A 93 25.26 0.12 -15.10
N TYR A 94 24.09 -0.01 -14.46
CA TYR A 94 22.83 0.51 -14.97
C TYR A 94 22.81 2.04 -14.99
N ARG A 95 22.22 2.61 -16.04
CA ARG A 95 22.15 4.07 -16.25
C ARG A 95 20.77 4.47 -16.74
N ILE A 96 20.29 5.63 -16.27
CA ILE A 96 18.96 6.16 -16.62
C ILE A 96 19.12 7.48 -17.38
N TRP A 97 18.59 7.49 -18.59
CA TRP A 97 18.42 8.65 -19.45
C TRP A 97 17.13 9.38 -19.10
N ASP A 98 17.14 10.71 -19.22
CA ASP A 98 15.95 11.54 -19.08
C ASP A 98 15.25 11.64 -20.43
N GLY A 99 14.05 11.06 -20.55
CA GLY A 99 13.28 11.08 -21.79
C GLY A 99 12.83 12.48 -22.21
N THR A 100 12.75 13.43 -21.26
CA THR A 100 12.39 14.82 -21.56
C THR A 100 13.57 15.64 -22.06
N ASN A 101 14.81 15.18 -21.82
CA ASN A 101 16.03 15.87 -22.25
C ASN A 101 17.17 14.88 -22.51
N LEU A 102 17.19 14.33 -23.74
CA LEU A 102 18.21 13.38 -24.20
C LEU A 102 19.62 13.98 -24.38
N HIS A 103 19.78 15.30 -24.23
CA HIS A 103 21.10 15.96 -24.23
C HIS A 103 21.77 15.89 -22.86
N LYS A 104 21.01 15.66 -21.78
CA LYS A 104 21.55 15.45 -20.45
C LYS A 104 22.22 14.06 -20.39
N PRO A 105 23.45 13.94 -19.85
CA PRO A 105 24.08 12.64 -19.69
C PRO A 105 23.25 11.76 -18.75
N PRO A 106 23.26 10.43 -18.93
CA PRO A 106 22.49 9.54 -18.09
C PRO A 106 23.05 9.54 -16.67
N ARG A 107 22.17 9.38 -15.70
CA ARG A 107 22.53 9.29 -14.27
C ARG A 107 22.66 7.84 -13.83
N PRO A 108 23.43 7.54 -12.76
CA PRO A 108 23.37 6.24 -12.10
C PRO A 108 21.98 6.02 -11.46
N LEU A 109 21.75 4.77 -11.02
CA LEU A 109 20.60 4.42 -10.19
C LEU A 109 20.61 5.20 -8.86
N ARG A 110 19.42 5.57 -8.39
CA ARG A 110 19.16 6.03 -7.03
C ARG A 110 18.81 4.85 -6.11
N SER A 111 18.22 3.81 -6.70
CA SER A 111 17.84 2.55 -6.06
C SER A 111 19.02 1.61 -5.86
N PRO A 112 18.95 0.68 -4.90
CA PRO A 112 19.99 -0.32 -4.71
C PRO A 112 20.18 -1.16 -5.98
N SER A 113 21.41 -1.22 -6.49
CA SER A 113 21.71 -1.86 -7.77
C SER A 113 21.30 -3.34 -7.82
N ILE A 114 21.36 -4.05 -6.68
CA ILE A 114 20.93 -5.45 -6.57
C ILE A 114 19.42 -5.62 -6.69
N VAL A 115 18.63 -4.73 -6.08
CA VAL A 115 17.17 -4.72 -6.22
C VAL A 115 16.82 -4.47 -7.68
N PHE A 116 17.40 -3.43 -8.29
CA PHE A 116 17.16 -3.11 -9.69
C PHE A 116 17.56 -4.27 -10.62
N HIS A 117 18.71 -4.90 -10.37
CA HIS A 117 19.19 -6.03 -11.16
C HIS A 117 18.20 -7.20 -11.16
N ARG A 118 17.77 -7.63 -9.97
CA ARG A 118 16.84 -8.75 -9.79
C ARG A 118 15.51 -8.50 -10.50
N VAL A 119 14.98 -7.28 -10.36
CA VAL A 119 13.77 -6.86 -11.08
C VAL A 119 13.96 -6.90 -12.59
N VAL A 120 15.08 -6.39 -13.11
CA VAL A 120 15.35 -6.39 -14.55
C VAL A 120 15.46 -7.81 -15.12
N GLN A 121 16.11 -8.73 -14.41
CA GLN A 121 16.19 -10.14 -14.84
C GLN A 121 14.81 -10.77 -14.90
N PHE A 122 13.98 -10.55 -13.87
CA PHE A 122 12.62 -11.04 -13.84
C PHE A 122 11.74 -10.40 -14.93
N ALA A 123 11.78 -9.07 -15.10
CA ALA A 123 11.01 -8.38 -16.13
C ALA A 123 11.34 -8.90 -17.55
N ARG A 124 12.62 -9.18 -17.83
CA ARG A 124 13.06 -9.79 -19.09
C ARG A 124 12.47 -11.19 -19.29
N SER A 125 12.45 -12.02 -18.26
CA SER A 125 11.88 -13.37 -18.35
C SER A 125 10.36 -13.36 -18.60
N GLN A 126 9.67 -12.32 -18.11
CA GLN A 126 8.24 -12.11 -18.31
C GLN A 126 7.89 -11.31 -19.58
N ASN A 127 8.89 -10.92 -20.37
CA ASN A 127 8.75 -10.03 -21.53
C ASN A 127 8.01 -8.72 -21.20
N ILE A 128 8.26 -8.17 -20.00
CA ILE A 128 7.75 -6.87 -19.56
C ILE A 128 8.86 -5.84 -19.76
N ARG A 129 8.58 -4.82 -20.58
CA ARG A 129 9.59 -3.83 -20.98
C ARG A 129 9.64 -2.59 -20.10
N ARG A 130 8.58 -2.36 -19.31
CA ARG A 130 8.38 -1.13 -18.54
C ARG A 130 8.34 -1.44 -17.06
N ILE A 131 9.04 -0.62 -16.29
CA ILE A 131 9.18 -0.77 -14.83
C ILE A 131 8.85 0.56 -14.18
N TRP A 132 8.03 0.51 -13.14
CA TRP A 132 7.84 1.59 -12.20
C TRP A 132 8.52 1.25 -10.88
N LEU A 133 9.39 2.16 -10.44
CA LEU A 133 10.16 2.05 -9.20
C LEU A 133 10.20 3.45 -8.57
N ASP A 134 9.61 3.59 -7.39
CA ASP A 134 9.39 4.88 -6.71
C ASP A 134 10.66 5.77 -6.64
N GLN A 135 11.81 5.23 -6.26
CA GLN A 135 13.08 5.99 -6.17
C GLN A 135 13.57 6.53 -7.52
N GLU A 136 13.17 5.92 -8.63
CA GLU A 136 13.60 6.30 -9.96
C GLU A 136 12.55 7.10 -10.74
N CYS A 137 11.28 6.74 -10.56
CA CYS A 137 10.14 7.25 -11.31
C CYS A 137 9.48 8.45 -10.65
N ILE A 138 9.83 8.78 -9.40
CA ILE A 138 9.44 9.99 -8.69
C ILE A 138 10.64 10.94 -8.61
N ASN A 139 10.42 12.23 -8.81
CA ASN A 139 11.43 13.24 -8.55
C ASN A 139 11.51 13.48 -7.03
N GLN A 140 12.40 12.75 -6.38
CA GLN A 140 12.60 12.77 -4.92
C GLN A 140 13.06 14.14 -4.37
N GLU A 141 13.36 15.11 -5.23
CA GLU A 141 13.77 16.47 -4.90
C GLU A 141 12.63 17.49 -5.06
N ASP A 142 11.48 17.09 -5.61
CA ASP A 142 10.32 17.97 -5.83
C ASP A 142 9.15 17.54 -4.93
N PRO A 143 8.85 18.29 -3.85
CA PRO A 143 7.74 18.00 -2.94
C PRO A 143 6.37 17.92 -3.63
N THR A 144 6.16 18.67 -4.71
CA THR A 144 4.90 18.66 -5.47
C THR A 144 4.75 17.35 -6.23
N ASP A 145 5.84 16.86 -6.81
CA ASP A 145 5.87 15.59 -7.51
C ASP A 145 5.76 14.40 -6.56
N ILE A 146 6.40 14.47 -5.39
CA ILE A 146 6.21 13.49 -4.31
C ILE A 146 4.75 13.44 -3.89
N GLU A 147 4.16 14.59 -3.53
CA GLU A 147 2.76 14.67 -3.09
C GLU A 147 1.82 14.10 -4.15
N ARG A 148 1.98 14.48 -5.42
CA ARG A 148 1.17 13.93 -6.51
C ARG A 148 1.25 12.41 -6.59
N HIS A 149 2.45 11.84 -6.53
CA HIS A 149 2.61 10.38 -6.59
C HIS A 149 2.07 9.69 -5.33
N LEU A 150 2.16 10.29 -4.14
CA LEU A 150 1.56 9.75 -2.92
C LEU A 150 0.04 9.66 -3.04
N GLN A 151 -0.61 10.67 -3.65
CA GLN A 151 -2.05 10.69 -3.89
C GLN A 151 -2.52 9.65 -4.90
N ASP A 152 -1.69 9.34 -5.89
CA ASP A 152 -2.00 8.46 -7.02
C ASP A 152 -1.40 7.04 -6.87
N MET A 153 -0.68 6.75 -5.78
CA MET A 153 0.11 5.52 -5.67
C MET A 153 -0.75 4.26 -5.74
N ASN A 154 -1.97 4.27 -5.20
CA ASN A 154 -2.90 3.14 -5.34
C ASN A 154 -3.16 2.78 -6.80
N ARG A 155 -3.40 3.80 -7.65
CA ARG A 155 -3.67 3.62 -9.07
C ARG A 155 -2.45 3.07 -9.82
N ILE A 156 -1.24 3.45 -9.40
CA ILE A 156 0.01 2.94 -9.99
C ILE A 156 0.13 1.43 -9.76
N TYR A 157 -0.15 0.96 -8.55
CA TYR A 157 -0.11 -0.47 -8.27
C TYR A 157 -1.30 -1.22 -8.88
N GLN A 158 -2.48 -0.61 -8.90
CA GLN A 158 -3.69 -1.23 -9.46
C GLN A 158 -3.64 -1.39 -10.98
N PHE A 159 -3.09 -0.42 -11.71
CA PHE A 159 -3.01 -0.48 -13.17
C PHE A 159 -1.76 -1.19 -13.69
N SER A 160 -0.86 -1.64 -12.81
CA SER A 160 0.28 -2.42 -13.23
C SER A 160 -0.16 -3.83 -13.63
N ARG A 161 0.58 -4.45 -14.55
CA ARG A 161 0.33 -5.85 -14.92
C ARG A 161 0.69 -6.79 -13.76
N LEU A 162 1.68 -6.41 -12.96
CA LEU A 162 2.24 -7.23 -11.90
C LEU A 162 3.04 -6.38 -10.94
N THR A 163 2.88 -6.61 -9.65
CA THR A 163 3.75 -6.08 -8.61
C THR A 163 4.77 -7.11 -8.18
N VAL A 164 6.04 -6.70 -8.16
CA VAL A 164 7.15 -7.53 -7.66
C VAL A 164 7.59 -7.03 -6.29
N ALA A 165 7.36 -7.86 -5.28
CA ALA A 165 7.90 -7.69 -3.94
C ALA A 165 9.31 -8.31 -3.84
N VAL A 166 10.33 -7.46 -3.80
CA VAL A 166 11.73 -7.88 -3.72
C VAL A 166 12.10 -8.07 -2.26
N LEU A 167 12.17 -9.34 -1.83
CA LEU A 167 12.56 -9.71 -0.48
C LEU A 167 14.08 -9.67 -0.34
N SER A 168 14.56 -9.47 0.88
CA SER A 168 15.98 -9.33 1.20
C SER A 168 16.55 -10.56 1.92
N LYS A 169 15.70 -11.34 2.58
CA LYS A 169 16.12 -12.53 3.34
C LYS A 169 16.31 -13.74 2.41
N ALA A 170 17.55 -14.18 2.26
CA ALA A 170 17.93 -15.25 1.34
C ALA A 170 17.65 -16.64 1.89
N VAL A 171 17.09 -17.54 1.08
CA VAL A 171 16.92 -18.96 1.39
C VAL A 171 18.30 -19.63 1.54
N GLU A 172 18.56 -20.15 2.73
CA GLU A 172 19.90 -20.60 3.13
C GLU A 172 20.13 -22.10 2.98
N ASN A 173 19.06 -22.91 2.93
CA ASN A 173 19.20 -24.36 2.88
C ASN A 173 18.18 -25.01 1.94
N TRP A 174 18.52 -26.23 1.50
CA TRP A 174 17.74 -27.00 0.54
C TRP A 174 16.33 -27.33 1.04
N ALA A 175 16.18 -27.63 2.33
CA ALA A 175 14.87 -27.96 2.91
C ALA A 175 13.91 -26.77 2.81
N MET A 176 14.38 -25.56 3.11
CA MET A 176 13.63 -24.33 2.96
C MET A 176 13.30 -24.07 1.49
N ALA A 177 14.27 -24.25 0.58
CA ALA A 177 14.04 -24.02 -0.85
C ALA A 177 12.98 -24.94 -1.45
N VAL A 178 13.00 -26.23 -1.11
CA VAL A 178 11.98 -27.21 -1.54
C VAL A 178 10.58 -26.77 -1.10
N ARG A 179 10.45 -26.22 0.11
CA ARG A 179 9.18 -25.74 0.66
C ARG A 179 8.71 -24.45 -0.01
N CYS A 180 9.59 -23.45 -0.12
CA CYS A 180 9.33 -22.18 -0.79
C CYS A 180 8.81 -22.40 -2.23
N LEU A 181 9.43 -23.33 -2.95
CA LEU A 181 9.22 -23.53 -4.39
C LEU A 181 8.24 -24.67 -4.72
N ASN A 182 7.57 -25.24 -3.72
CA ASN A 182 6.62 -26.33 -3.91
C ASN A 182 7.19 -27.57 -4.61
N LEU A 183 8.45 -27.92 -4.37
CA LEU A 183 9.13 -29.02 -5.09
C LEU A 183 8.73 -30.41 -4.55
N GLY A 184 7.67 -30.50 -3.73
CA GLY A 184 7.11 -31.73 -3.17
C GLY A 184 5.83 -31.46 -2.37
N TRP A 185 5.17 -32.52 -1.92
CA TRP A 185 4.01 -32.42 -1.01
C TRP A 185 4.45 -31.85 0.33
N THR A 186 3.95 -30.67 0.71
CA THR A 186 4.17 -30.09 2.03
C THR A 186 3.07 -30.54 3.00
N SER A 187 3.45 -30.86 4.24
CA SER A 187 2.50 -30.97 5.35
C SER A 187 2.11 -29.57 5.85
N ASP A 188 1.00 -29.43 6.57
CA ASP A 188 0.50 -28.14 7.04
C ASP A 188 1.52 -27.38 7.93
N GLU A 189 2.28 -28.13 8.74
CA GLU A 189 3.41 -27.60 9.53
C GLU A 189 4.50 -26.94 8.67
N GLN A 190 4.74 -27.44 7.45
CA GLN A 190 5.79 -26.95 6.57
C GLN A 190 5.41 -25.67 5.82
N ASP A 191 4.14 -25.51 5.44
CA ASP A 191 3.62 -24.26 4.88
C ASP A 191 3.62 -23.14 5.95
N PHE A 192 3.39 -23.50 7.22
CA PHE A 192 3.51 -22.57 8.35
C PHE A 192 4.95 -22.06 8.55
N GLU A 193 5.93 -22.96 8.56
CA GLU A 193 7.34 -22.58 8.69
C GLU A 193 7.81 -21.67 7.55
N LEU A 194 7.33 -21.91 6.32
CA LEU A 194 7.60 -21.04 5.16
C LEU A 194 7.09 -19.61 5.40
N LEU A 195 5.85 -19.47 5.85
CA LEU A 195 5.31 -18.16 6.19
C LEU A 195 6.06 -17.48 7.32
N GLN A 196 6.33 -18.21 8.39
CA GLN A 196 7.06 -17.67 9.52
C GLN A 196 8.44 -17.17 9.07
N TYR A 197 9.07 -17.89 8.13
CA TYR A 197 10.33 -17.47 7.54
C TYR A 197 10.18 -16.22 6.66
N MET A 198 9.25 -16.22 5.70
CA MET A 198 9.03 -15.08 4.79
C MET A 198 8.65 -13.80 5.56
N THR A 199 7.77 -13.91 6.56
CA THR A 199 7.29 -12.78 7.36
C THR A 199 8.33 -12.18 8.31
N GLN A 200 9.48 -12.84 8.47
CA GLN A 200 10.65 -12.25 9.14
C GLN A 200 11.39 -11.26 8.22
N ASP A 201 11.10 -11.25 6.91
CA ASP A 201 11.66 -10.25 6.02
C ASP A 201 11.15 -8.84 6.39
N PRO A 202 12.03 -7.81 6.42
CA PRO A 202 11.64 -6.44 6.73
C PRO A 202 10.50 -5.91 5.85
N TRP A 203 10.33 -6.43 4.64
CA TRP A 203 9.23 -6.09 3.74
C TRP A 203 7.87 -6.24 4.41
N PHE A 204 7.65 -7.31 5.19
CA PHE A 204 6.37 -7.57 5.85
C PHE A 204 6.08 -6.63 7.04
N THR A 205 7.07 -5.83 7.45
CA THR A 205 6.95 -4.93 8.61
C THR A 205 6.51 -3.53 8.26
N ARG A 206 6.64 -3.08 7.00
CA ARG A 206 6.35 -1.68 6.62
C ARG A 206 4.87 -1.49 6.28
N SER A 207 4.37 -0.26 6.45
CA SER A 207 2.99 0.07 6.03
C SER A 207 2.90 0.38 4.54
N TRP A 208 3.96 0.90 3.92
CA TRP A 208 3.97 1.12 2.47
C TRP A 208 3.90 -0.19 1.69
N THR A 209 4.66 -1.21 2.10
CA THR A 209 4.57 -2.56 1.49
C THR A 209 3.19 -3.19 1.68
N PHE A 210 2.51 -2.92 2.80
CA PHE A 210 1.10 -3.29 2.97
C PHE A 210 0.21 -2.58 1.96
N HIS A 211 0.32 -1.27 1.83
CA HIS A 211 -0.42 -0.50 0.81
C HIS A 211 -0.21 -1.08 -0.58
N GLU A 212 1.04 -1.29 -0.97
CA GLU A 212 1.45 -1.81 -2.28
C GLU A 212 0.85 -3.20 -2.54
N GLN A 213 0.87 -4.08 -1.53
CA GLN A 213 0.24 -5.40 -1.59
C GLN A 213 -1.29 -5.33 -1.72
N GLN A 214 -1.94 -4.36 -1.07
CA GLN A 214 -3.40 -4.24 -1.09
C GLN A 214 -3.93 -3.55 -2.36
N CYS A 215 -3.13 -2.68 -2.97
CA CYS A 215 -3.53 -1.94 -4.17
C CYS A 215 -3.16 -2.65 -5.47
N ALA A 216 -2.24 -3.62 -5.41
CA ALA A 216 -1.86 -4.42 -6.56
C ALA A 216 -2.91 -5.50 -6.85
N ASP A 217 -3.21 -5.69 -8.14
CA ASP A 217 -4.06 -6.80 -8.60
C ASP A 217 -3.32 -8.13 -8.45
N ASP A 218 -2.08 -8.21 -8.95
CA ASP A 218 -1.22 -9.40 -8.86
C ASP A 218 0.10 -9.09 -8.12
N VAL A 219 0.53 -9.98 -7.23
CA VAL A 219 1.79 -9.86 -6.49
C VAL A 219 2.62 -11.14 -6.60
N VAL A 220 3.91 -10.98 -6.94
CA VAL A 220 4.91 -12.05 -6.82
C VAL A 220 6.05 -11.62 -5.90
N TYR A 221 6.58 -12.56 -5.15
CA TYR A 221 7.76 -12.37 -4.32
C TYR A 221 9.01 -12.85 -5.06
N LEU A 222 10.04 -12.01 -5.15
CA LEU A 222 11.40 -12.45 -5.45
C LEU A 222 12.11 -12.74 -4.15
N LEU A 223 12.31 -14.03 -3.88
CA LEU A 223 12.99 -14.52 -2.70
C LEU A 223 14.44 -14.88 -3.07
N PRO A 224 15.45 -14.20 -2.53
CA PRO A 224 16.84 -14.49 -2.87
C PRO A 224 17.21 -15.92 -2.47
N ILE A 225 18.07 -16.56 -3.24
CA ILE A 225 18.55 -17.92 -3.00
C ILE A 225 20.07 -17.86 -2.83
N GLN A 226 20.60 -18.55 -1.81
CA GLN A 226 22.05 -18.69 -1.68
C GLN A 226 22.69 -19.35 -2.92
N PRO A 227 23.89 -18.90 -3.35
CA PRO A 227 24.58 -19.43 -4.53
C PRO A 227 24.78 -20.96 -4.50
N SER A 228 24.97 -21.54 -3.31
CA SER A 228 25.12 -22.99 -3.10
C SER A 228 23.90 -23.81 -3.53
N LEU A 229 22.70 -23.20 -3.55
CA LEU A 229 21.45 -23.87 -3.93
C LEU A 229 21.06 -23.62 -5.38
N LYS A 230 21.59 -22.57 -6.02
CA LYS A 230 21.20 -22.10 -7.36
C LYS A 230 21.20 -23.20 -8.41
N SER A 231 22.34 -23.88 -8.61
CA SER A 231 22.48 -24.89 -9.66
C SER A 231 21.50 -26.05 -9.48
N LYS A 232 21.29 -26.48 -8.24
CA LYS A 232 20.41 -27.61 -7.93
C LYS A 232 18.94 -27.23 -8.06
N LEU A 233 18.55 -26.01 -7.68
CA LEU A 233 17.17 -25.54 -7.85
C LEU A 233 16.85 -25.23 -9.31
N ALA A 234 17.80 -24.72 -10.08
CA ALA A 234 17.64 -24.51 -11.52
C ALA A 234 17.43 -25.84 -12.27
N GLU A 235 18.01 -26.95 -11.80
CA GLU A 235 17.79 -28.29 -12.37
C GLU A 235 16.38 -28.82 -12.06
N VAL A 236 15.92 -28.69 -10.81
CA VAL A 236 14.66 -29.27 -10.35
C VAL A 236 13.45 -28.38 -10.66
N ALA A 237 13.65 -27.07 -10.72
CA ALA A 237 12.58 -26.06 -10.75
C ALA A 237 12.90 -24.89 -11.70
N PRO A 238 13.27 -25.13 -12.96
CA PRO A 238 13.78 -24.09 -13.87
C PRO A 238 12.78 -22.97 -14.16
N HIS A 239 11.48 -23.20 -13.95
CA HIS A 239 10.40 -22.27 -14.25
C HIS A 239 10.10 -21.27 -13.12
N VAL A 240 10.61 -21.51 -11.91
CA VAL A 240 10.43 -20.65 -10.73
C VAL A 240 11.73 -20.06 -10.21
N VAL A 241 12.88 -20.43 -10.80
CA VAL A 241 14.19 -19.90 -10.44
C VAL A 241 14.69 -18.99 -11.56
N PHE A 242 14.92 -17.71 -11.24
CA PHE A 242 15.43 -16.72 -12.17
C PHE A 242 16.68 -16.08 -11.59
N ASP A 243 17.80 -16.34 -12.23
CA ASP A 243 19.11 -15.87 -11.80
C ASP A 243 19.42 -16.20 -10.33
N HIS A 244 19.24 -15.27 -9.40
CA HIS A 244 19.51 -15.44 -7.97
C HIS A 244 18.24 -15.58 -7.12
N ASP A 245 17.08 -15.71 -7.75
CA ASP A 245 15.79 -15.62 -7.10
C ASP A 245 14.87 -16.81 -7.34
N ALA A 246 14.12 -17.14 -6.29
CA ALA A 246 12.91 -17.94 -6.34
C ALA A 246 11.72 -17.00 -6.53
N VAL A 247 10.86 -17.28 -7.50
CA VAL A 247 9.59 -16.59 -7.69
C VAL A 247 8.51 -17.35 -6.93
N ILE A 248 7.83 -16.65 -6.03
CA ILE A 248 6.71 -17.18 -5.27
C ILE A 248 5.48 -16.33 -5.56
N ASP A 249 4.45 -16.96 -6.09
CA ASP A 249 3.15 -16.34 -6.34
C ASP A 249 2.41 -16.09 -5.02
N HIS A 250 1.92 -14.85 -4.81
CA HIS A 250 1.16 -14.50 -3.61
C HIS A 250 -0.14 -15.30 -3.46
N ASP A 251 -0.88 -15.50 -4.55
CA ASP A 251 -2.16 -16.21 -4.53
C ASP A 251 -1.96 -17.69 -4.22
N MET A 252 -0.86 -18.26 -4.71
CA MET A 252 -0.48 -19.63 -4.34
C MET A 252 -0.22 -19.73 -2.83
N VAL A 253 0.47 -18.74 -2.23
CA VAL A 253 0.69 -18.71 -0.78
C VAL A 253 -0.65 -18.57 -0.06
N TYR A 254 -1.51 -17.63 -0.47
CA TYR A 254 -2.82 -17.41 0.14
C TYR A 254 -3.72 -18.65 0.06
N TYR A 255 -3.82 -19.28 -1.11
CA TYR A 255 -4.66 -20.46 -1.35
C TYR A 255 -4.30 -21.64 -0.43
N ARG A 256 -3.00 -21.89 -0.21
CA ARG A 256 -2.57 -22.97 0.70
C ARG A 256 -3.05 -22.76 2.13
N LEU A 257 -3.12 -21.51 2.55
CA LEU A 257 -3.45 -21.14 3.93
C LEU A 257 -4.95 -21.02 4.15
N ALA A 258 -5.67 -20.51 3.16
CA ALA A 258 -7.11 -20.27 3.23
C ALA A 258 -7.94 -21.55 2.98
N SER A 259 -7.31 -22.66 2.60
CA SER A 259 -7.99 -23.92 2.34
C SER A 259 -8.78 -24.41 3.58
N PRO A 260 -10.12 -24.56 3.50
CA PRO A 260 -11.03 -24.76 4.64
C PRO A 260 -10.78 -26.01 5.49
N THR A 261 -9.92 -26.92 5.04
CA THR A 261 -9.73 -28.25 5.64
C THR A 261 -8.53 -28.35 6.57
N LYS A 262 -7.68 -27.32 6.72
CA LYS A 262 -6.30 -27.52 7.25
C LYS A 262 -5.92 -26.70 8.48
N HIS A 263 -6.22 -25.40 8.55
CA HIS A 263 -6.16 -24.60 9.78
C HIS A 263 -7.28 -23.56 9.74
N GLY A 264 -8.14 -23.50 10.77
CA GLY A 264 -9.21 -22.51 10.80
C GLY A 264 -8.65 -21.08 10.84
N LYS A 265 -9.41 -20.08 10.36
CA LYS A 265 -9.10 -18.63 10.46
C LYS A 265 -8.77 -18.13 11.89
N ASN A 266 -8.97 -18.98 12.90
CA ASN A 266 -8.75 -18.74 14.32
C ASN A 266 -7.44 -19.35 14.86
N ASP A 267 -6.59 -19.94 14.01
CA ASP A 267 -5.27 -20.43 14.46
C ASP A 267 -4.44 -19.24 14.99
N PRO A 268 -4.06 -19.22 16.29
CA PRO A 268 -3.34 -18.09 16.90
C PRO A 268 -2.00 -17.78 16.23
N LEU A 269 -1.39 -18.76 15.56
CA LEU A 269 -0.11 -18.62 14.88
C LEU A 269 -0.25 -17.99 13.49
N LEU A 270 -1.37 -18.27 12.80
CA LEU A 270 -1.70 -17.67 11.50
C LEU A 270 -2.51 -16.37 11.63
N GLN A 271 -3.11 -16.11 12.79
CA GLN A 271 -3.89 -14.92 13.05
C GLN A 271 -3.11 -13.63 12.77
N PRO A 272 -1.82 -13.46 13.16
CA PRO A 272 -1.04 -12.30 12.80
C PRO A 272 -0.85 -12.16 11.29
N TYR A 273 -0.71 -13.27 10.56
CA TYR A 273 -0.59 -13.27 9.10
C TYR A 273 -1.92 -12.89 8.44
N PHE A 274 -3.02 -13.58 8.75
CA PHE A 274 -4.32 -13.28 8.16
C PHE A 274 -4.82 -11.89 8.52
N LEU A 275 -4.67 -11.46 9.78
CA LEU A 275 -4.98 -10.10 10.21
C LEU A 275 -4.23 -9.08 9.33
N ARG A 276 -2.97 -9.38 8.97
CA ARG A 276 -2.10 -8.50 8.19
C ARG A 276 -2.22 -8.63 6.66
N HIS A 277 -2.74 -9.73 6.11
CA HIS A 277 -2.53 -10.11 4.70
C HIS A 277 -3.70 -10.72 3.92
N SER A 278 -4.84 -11.04 4.54
CA SER A 278 -5.94 -11.78 3.86
C SER A 278 -6.71 -11.07 2.70
N GLN A 279 -6.19 -10.84 1.50
CA GLN A 279 -6.92 -10.10 0.44
C GLN A 279 -8.42 -10.44 0.29
N GLY A 280 -9.26 -9.40 0.18
CA GLY A 280 -10.71 -9.50 -0.07
C GLY A 280 -11.62 -9.77 1.15
N GLY A 281 -12.76 -9.07 1.19
CA GLY A 281 -13.87 -9.34 2.14
C GLY A 281 -13.83 -8.65 3.51
N TRP A 282 -13.00 -7.62 3.72
CA TRP A 282 -12.99 -6.84 4.99
C TRP A 282 -13.43 -5.39 4.86
N MET A 283 -13.86 -4.97 3.66
CA MET A 283 -14.55 -3.70 3.56
C MET A 283 -15.84 -3.84 4.37
N SER A 284 -15.98 -2.99 5.39
CA SER A 284 -17.22 -2.86 6.13
C SER A 284 -18.30 -2.36 5.18
N GLU A 285 -19.56 -2.58 5.53
CA GLU A 285 -20.71 -1.99 4.81
C GLU A 285 -20.65 -0.46 4.77
N ASN A 286 -19.84 0.16 5.65
CA ASN A 286 -19.61 1.60 5.68
C ASN A 286 -18.14 2.00 5.68
N ILE A 287 -17.89 3.25 5.27
CA ILE A 287 -16.55 3.83 5.15
C ILE A 287 -15.81 3.88 6.50
N PRO A 288 -16.40 4.35 7.63
CA PRO A 288 -15.73 4.36 8.92
C PRO A 288 -15.20 3.01 9.39
N GLY A 289 -15.99 1.94 9.23
CA GLY A 289 -15.59 0.59 9.62
C GLY A 289 -14.46 0.04 8.75
N THR A 290 -14.42 0.42 7.47
CA THR A 290 -13.31 0.09 6.56
C THR A 290 -12.03 0.81 7.00
N ILE A 291 -12.11 2.11 7.31
CA ILE A 291 -10.97 2.89 7.82
C ILE A 291 -10.45 2.31 9.14
N ASP A 292 -11.33 1.98 10.10
CA ASP A 292 -10.94 1.37 11.38
C ASP A 292 -10.22 0.02 11.18
N THR A 293 -10.73 -0.81 10.27
CA THR A 293 -10.12 -2.10 9.92
C THR A 293 -8.71 -1.90 9.38
N VAL A 294 -8.53 -1.00 8.41
CA VAL A 294 -7.21 -0.73 7.84
C VAL A 294 -6.28 -0.07 8.86
N TYR A 295 -6.78 0.82 9.71
CA TYR A 295 -6.02 1.47 10.78
C TYR A 295 -5.39 0.44 11.73
N LYS A 296 -6.19 -0.53 12.18
CA LYS A 296 -5.72 -1.64 13.03
C LYS A 296 -4.66 -2.48 12.33
N LYS A 297 -4.80 -2.74 11.02
CA LYS A 297 -3.83 -3.52 10.22
C LYS A 297 -2.48 -2.82 10.08
N ILE A 298 -2.44 -1.49 10.04
CA ILE A 298 -1.20 -0.73 9.90
C ILE A 298 -0.59 -0.31 11.23
N GLN A 299 -1.32 -0.33 12.36
CA GLN A 299 -0.84 0.18 13.65
C GLN A 299 0.49 -0.43 14.10
N GLY A 300 0.66 -1.75 13.91
CA GLY A 300 1.89 -2.49 14.26
C GLY A 300 2.99 -2.47 13.18
N ARG A 301 2.80 -1.74 12.08
CA ARG A 301 3.74 -1.66 10.97
C ARG A 301 4.63 -0.41 11.07
N TYR A 302 5.84 -0.48 10.54
CA TYR A 302 6.79 0.62 10.51
C TYR A 302 6.46 1.65 9.42
N ASN A 303 6.53 2.93 9.78
CA ASN A 303 6.53 4.08 8.88
C ASN A 303 7.65 5.03 9.28
N ARG A 304 8.44 5.48 8.30
CA ARG A 304 9.46 6.51 8.54
C ARG A 304 8.82 7.88 8.78
N VAL A 305 7.77 8.21 8.02
CA VAL A 305 7.01 9.45 8.14
C VAL A 305 5.61 9.11 8.64
N LEU A 306 5.19 9.74 9.74
CA LEU A 306 3.92 9.39 10.39
C LEU A 306 2.70 9.74 9.52
N SER A 307 2.73 10.88 8.83
CA SER A 307 1.63 11.33 7.98
C SER A 307 1.37 10.38 6.81
N ASP A 308 2.35 9.61 6.34
CA ASP A 308 2.16 8.57 5.31
C ASP A 308 1.08 7.55 5.68
N ARG A 309 0.86 7.28 6.98
CA ARG A 309 -0.21 6.38 7.42
C ARG A 309 -1.59 6.87 7.00
N ILE A 310 -1.80 8.19 6.99
CA ILE A 310 -3.04 8.82 6.55
C ILE A 310 -3.23 8.60 5.05
N GLN A 311 -2.17 8.76 4.26
CA GLN A 311 -2.23 8.48 2.82
C GLN A 311 -2.50 7.01 2.53
N ILE A 312 -1.79 6.12 3.23
CA ILE A 312 -1.96 4.66 3.09
C ILE A 312 -3.41 4.28 3.39
N LEU A 313 -3.99 4.81 4.46
CA LEU A 313 -5.40 4.60 4.80
C LEU A 313 -6.32 5.06 3.67
N ALA A 314 -6.13 6.30 3.21
CA ALA A 314 -6.95 6.89 2.16
C ALA A 314 -6.90 6.07 0.86
N ASN A 315 -5.70 5.66 0.46
CA ASN A 315 -5.46 4.89 -0.75
C ASN A 315 -6.03 3.46 -0.67
N VAL A 316 -5.75 2.73 0.42
CA VAL A 316 -6.23 1.35 0.60
C VAL A 316 -7.75 1.30 0.74
N CYS A 317 -8.36 2.31 1.36
CA CYS A 317 -9.82 2.38 1.50
C CYS A 317 -10.52 3.00 0.27
N GLY A 318 -9.78 3.42 -0.76
CA GLY A 318 -10.37 4.08 -1.94
C GLY A 318 -11.13 5.36 -1.60
N LEU A 319 -10.64 6.16 -0.64
CA LEU A 319 -11.32 7.35 -0.16
C LEU A 319 -11.31 8.48 -1.19
N GLN A 320 -12.46 9.12 -1.36
CA GLN A 320 -12.64 10.30 -2.20
C GLN A 320 -11.94 11.51 -1.59
N TRP A 321 -12.17 11.79 -0.31
CA TRP A 321 -11.47 12.88 0.38
C TRP A 321 -10.15 12.38 0.94
N LYS A 322 -9.06 13.08 0.63
CA LYS A 322 -7.69 12.75 1.05
C LYS A 322 -7.03 13.95 1.73
N LEU A 323 -5.89 13.72 2.37
CA LEU A 323 -5.10 14.77 3.00
C LEU A 323 -3.71 14.82 2.38
N LYS A 324 -3.24 16.02 2.05
CA LYS A 324 -1.88 16.25 1.54
C LYS A 324 -0.83 15.98 2.62
N THR A 325 -0.21 14.81 2.60
CA THR A 325 0.62 14.35 3.72
C THR A 325 1.97 15.05 3.82
N THR A 326 2.47 15.66 2.74
CA THR A 326 3.66 16.52 2.79
C THR A 326 3.42 17.78 3.61
N LEU A 327 2.23 18.38 3.51
CA LEU A 327 1.81 19.54 4.32
C LEU A 327 1.57 19.14 5.78
N LEU A 328 1.09 17.91 5.99
CA LEU A 328 0.87 17.35 7.32
C LEU A 328 2.17 16.99 8.06
N ASN A 329 3.32 16.95 7.39
CA ASN A 329 4.60 16.68 8.03
C ASN A 329 5.14 17.88 8.85
N ASN A 330 4.26 18.51 9.63
CA ASN A 330 4.54 19.64 10.51
C ASN A 330 4.40 19.20 11.97
N PRO A 331 5.40 19.40 12.85
CA PRO A 331 5.30 19.05 14.28
C PRO A 331 4.13 19.71 15.02
N ALA A 332 3.61 20.83 14.54
CA ALA A 332 2.47 21.53 15.13
C ALA A 332 1.11 20.83 14.87
N LEU A 333 1.07 19.87 13.93
CA LEU A 333 -0.15 19.17 13.56
C LEU A 333 -0.25 17.81 14.25
N SER A 334 -1.44 17.54 14.77
CA SER A 334 -1.83 16.30 15.45
C SER A 334 -2.17 15.19 14.44
N PHE A 335 -1.63 13.98 14.67
CA PHE A 335 -2.01 12.81 13.87
C PHE A 335 -3.48 12.46 14.08
N SER A 336 -3.93 12.42 15.33
CA SER A 336 -5.31 12.05 15.70
C SER A 336 -6.33 13.03 15.11
N THR A 337 -6.01 14.33 15.11
CA THR A 337 -6.86 15.37 14.50
C THR A 337 -6.90 15.24 12.98
N SER A 338 -5.76 14.93 12.35
CA SER A 338 -5.71 14.71 10.90
C SER A 338 -6.49 13.47 10.48
N LEU A 339 -6.38 12.37 11.23
CA LEU A 339 -7.17 11.16 10.97
C LEU A 339 -8.67 11.40 11.22
N LEU A 340 -9.03 12.19 12.24
CA LEU A 340 -10.41 12.61 12.47
C LEU A 340 -10.97 13.37 11.25
N VAL A 341 -10.24 14.34 10.72
CA VAL A 341 -10.64 15.07 9.50
C VAL A 341 -10.86 14.11 8.32
N LEU A 342 -9.93 13.18 8.09
CA LEU A 342 -10.08 12.20 7.00
C LEU A 342 -11.34 11.36 7.15
N VAL A 343 -11.60 10.83 8.35
CA VAL A 343 -12.78 9.99 8.64
C VAL A 343 -14.06 10.80 8.43
N MET A 344 -14.13 12.01 8.98
CA MET A 344 -15.33 12.84 8.94
C MET A 344 -15.64 13.32 7.52
N ALA A 345 -14.63 13.73 6.75
CA ALA A 345 -14.79 14.16 5.36
C ALA A 345 -15.32 13.04 4.45
N ASN A 346 -14.95 11.78 4.72
CA ASN A 346 -15.46 10.65 3.94
C ASN A 346 -16.77 10.06 4.51
N THR A 347 -17.16 10.40 5.74
CA THR A 347 -18.45 9.98 6.33
C THR A 347 -19.55 10.99 6.03
N TRP A 348 -19.22 12.28 6.10
CA TRP A 348 -20.07 13.42 5.81
C TRP A 348 -19.31 14.37 4.85
N PRO A 349 -19.40 14.13 3.53
CA PRO A 349 -18.68 14.92 2.52
C PRO A 349 -19.09 16.39 2.47
N ASP A 350 -20.37 16.69 2.71
CA ASP A 350 -20.86 18.06 2.79
C ASP A 350 -20.25 18.81 3.98
N LEU A 351 -19.69 20.00 3.71
CA LEU A 351 -18.97 20.80 4.70
C LEU A 351 -19.88 21.21 5.87
N VAL A 352 -21.11 21.62 5.59
CA VAL A 352 -22.04 22.12 6.62
C VAL A 352 -22.52 20.97 7.51
N ALA A 353 -22.90 19.84 6.89
CA ALA A 353 -23.27 18.63 7.60
C ALA A 353 -22.11 18.14 8.49
N ARG A 354 -20.88 18.14 7.98
CA ARG A 354 -19.69 17.74 8.73
C ARG A 354 -19.40 18.66 9.91
N ALA A 355 -19.49 19.98 9.72
CA ALA A 355 -19.34 20.97 10.79
C ALA A 355 -20.35 20.73 11.93
N HIS A 356 -21.61 20.46 11.59
CA HIS A 356 -22.63 20.10 12.58
C HIS A 356 -22.26 18.81 13.33
N GLN A 357 -21.73 17.80 12.64
CA GLN A 357 -21.33 16.55 13.29
C GLN A 357 -20.16 16.72 14.25
N TYR A 358 -19.22 17.64 13.98
CA TYR A 358 -18.17 17.97 14.94
C TYR A 358 -18.75 18.55 16.24
N GLN A 359 -19.70 19.48 16.14
CA GLN A 359 -20.36 20.08 17.30
C GLN A 359 -21.19 19.06 18.09
N GLU A 360 -21.93 18.20 17.38
CA GLU A 360 -22.77 17.19 18.01
C GLU A 360 -21.95 16.12 18.76
N LEU A 361 -20.78 15.79 18.23
CA LEU A 361 -19.88 14.78 18.81
C LEU A 361 -18.85 15.35 19.77
N GLU A 362 -18.72 16.67 19.85
CA GLU A 362 -17.70 17.40 20.59
C GLU A 362 -17.37 16.81 21.97
N HIS A 363 -18.37 16.69 22.84
CA HIS A 363 -18.17 16.17 24.20
C HIS A 363 -17.63 14.73 24.18
N TYR A 364 -18.07 13.91 23.22
CA TYR A 364 -17.58 12.55 23.04
C TYR A 364 -16.18 12.50 22.43
N LEU A 365 -15.85 13.42 21.51
CA LEU A 365 -14.52 13.56 20.91
C LEU A 365 -13.50 13.80 22.01
N MET A 366 -13.76 14.75 22.90
CA MET A 366 -12.79 15.18 23.91
C MET A 366 -12.32 14.07 24.85
N GLU A 367 -13.18 13.11 25.20
CA GLU A 367 -12.88 12.04 26.17
C GLU A 367 -12.35 10.75 25.56
N ARG A 368 -12.05 10.73 24.26
CA ARG A 368 -11.67 9.51 23.54
C ARG A 368 -10.37 9.71 22.78
N SER A 369 -9.60 8.63 22.64
CA SER A 369 -8.55 8.56 21.63
C SER A 369 -9.14 8.27 20.25
N ILE A 370 -8.37 8.54 19.20
CA ILE A 370 -8.81 8.32 17.81
C ILE A 370 -9.23 6.87 17.55
N GLY A 371 -8.56 5.90 18.18
CA GLY A 371 -8.89 4.47 18.06
C GLY A 371 -10.27 4.10 18.62
N MET A 372 -10.67 4.71 19.74
CA MET A 372 -12.01 4.49 20.31
C MET A 372 -13.09 5.23 19.50
N LEU A 373 -12.74 6.41 19.00
CA LEU A 373 -13.66 7.26 18.26
C LEU A 373 -14.11 6.66 16.93
N MET A 374 -13.21 6.02 16.17
CA MET A 374 -13.58 5.40 14.89
C MET A 374 -14.70 4.37 15.04
N GLN A 375 -14.73 3.63 16.16
CA GLN A 375 -15.81 2.68 16.45
C GLN A 375 -17.15 3.38 16.69
N GLU A 376 -17.13 4.56 17.32
CA GLU A 376 -18.33 5.32 17.63
C GLU A 376 -18.90 6.02 16.40
N VAL A 377 -18.04 6.62 15.56
CA VAL A 377 -18.44 7.20 14.27
C VAL A 377 -19.09 6.12 13.40
N THR A 378 -18.52 4.90 13.39
CA THR A 378 -19.09 3.74 12.69
C THR A 378 -20.50 3.41 13.18
N ARG A 379 -20.70 3.31 14.51
CA ARG A 379 -22.01 3.02 15.11
C ARG A 379 -23.04 4.09 14.82
N LYS A 380 -22.67 5.36 14.97
CA LYS A 380 -23.58 6.48 14.73
C LYS A 380 -24.02 6.54 13.27
N LYS A 381 -23.09 6.40 12.33
CA LYS A 381 -23.42 6.38 10.90
C LYS A 381 -24.37 5.23 10.55
N TYR A 382 -24.10 4.04 11.07
CA TYR A 382 -25.00 2.90 10.91
C TYR A 382 -26.41 3.17 11.46
N ALA A 383 -26.52 3.76 12.64
CA ALA A 383 -27.82 4.12 13.24
C ALA A 383 -28.58 5.17 12.40
N GLN A 384 -27.88 6.17 11.84
CA GLN A 384 -28.47 7.17 10.95
C GLN A 384 -28.98 6.54 9.65
N ASP A 385 -28.19 5.65 9.05
CA ASP A 385 -28.56 4.97 7.79
C ASP A 385 -29.74 4.00 8.01
N ALA A 386 -29.77 3.28 9.14
CA ALA A 386 -30.89 2.42 9.52
C ALA A 386 -32.19 3.23 9.73
N ALA A 387 -32.12 4.36 10.44
CA ALA A 387 -33.28 5.23 10.65
C ALA A 387 -33.82 5.82 9.34
N ALA A 388 -32.94 6.13 8.38
CA ALA A 388 -33.34 6.60 7.05
C ALA A 388 -34.03 5.51 6.20
N LEU A 389 -33.67 4.25 6.40
CA LEU A 389 -34.28 3.09 5.73
C LEU A 389 -35.62 2.66 6.33
N GLU A 390 -35.89 2.97 7.60
CA GLU A 390 -37.18 2.69 8.25
C GLU A 390 -38.27 3.74 7.91
N TRP A 391 -37.87 4.95 7.49
CA TRP A 391 -38.79 6.05 7.18
C TRP A 391 -39.68 5.91 5.93
N PRO A 392 -39.37 5.10 4.88
CA PRO A 392 -40.27 4.95 3.74
C PRO A 392 -41.51 4.09 4.03
N LEU A 393 -41.55 3.29 5.11
CA LEU A 393 -42.68 2.37 5.38
C LEU A 393 -43.84 3.01 6.15
N VAL A 394 -43.64 4.17 6.78
CA VAL A 394 -44.67 4.82 7.63
C VAL A 394 -45.50 5.86 6.87
N LEU A 395 -45.06 6.31 5.69
CA LEU A 395 -45.77 7.31 4.88
C LEU A 395 -46.65 6.72 3.74
N GLY A 396 -46.73 5.39 3.62
CA GLY A 396 -47.51 4.71 2.58
C GLY A 396 -48.93 4.23 2.97
N LEU A 397 -49.41 4.52 4.18
CA LEU A 397 -50.72 4.04 4.67
C LEU A 397 -51.60 5.18 5.22
N ILE A 398 -51.74 6.29 4.50
CA ILE A 398 -52.87 7.22 4.71
C ILE A 398 -53.35 7.74 3.35
N SER A 399 -54.26 7.01 2.71
CA SER A 399 -55.58 7.49 2.31
C SER A 399 -56.16 6.54 1.25
N ASP A 400 -57.18 5.79 1.61
CA ASP A 400 -58.36 5.64 0.75
C ASP A 400 -59.48 5.03 1.59
N SER A 401 -60.24 5.93 2.22
CA SER A 401 -61.61 5.67 2.59
C SER A 401 -62.45 6.90 2.25
N THR A 402 -63.53 6.67 1.50
CA THR A 402 -64.59 7.59 1.05
C THR A 402 -64.18 8.54 -0.09
N VAL A 403 -64.70 8.40 -1.32
CA VAL A 403 -66.12 8.43 -1.76
C VAL A 403 -66.43 7.42 -2.87
#